data_AF-E9DYW8-F1
#
_entry.id   AF-E9DYW8-F1
#
_cell.length_a   1.000
_cell.length_b   1.000
_cell.length_c   1.000
_cell.angle_alpha   90.00
_cell.angle_beta   90.00
_cell.angle_gamma   90.00
#
_symmetry.space_group_name_H-M   'P 1'
#
loop_
_entity.id
_entity.type
_entity.pdbx_description
1 polymer ?
#
loop_
_entity_poly.entity_id
_entity_poly.type
_entity_poly.pdbx_seq_one_letter_code
_entity_poly.pdbx_strand_id
1 'polypeptide(L)'
;MAIYEQSTLKHNEHLLLDQPLLRLPHELLRKNFRSAHFTIEKDTSTLKTLLKDSATAAVSGRASQQDVLRNIDTMITRMRGVKRKLTTYAEEEARLHHQTAARITHLDELYSMRSVDDVKYEAWSRRRLDRLLADYLLRRGFNQSASELAEEKDMQDLVDVDTFVNMSRIREALLGGSVAEALAWCTDNKKELRKMESKLEFMLRLQQYIELIRTQSEPKLLEAITHAKKYLIPYWKTYPKEVSQACGLLAFPPGGHSSSAYSDFYKPSRWSELADLFTTAHNSLLTLPSVPLLHVALSSGLSALKTPACHSSASHQGEGTSTLGHGVCPICSTELNELARNVPYAHHTKSHVEHDLMLLPNGRVYGSQRLQDQAKKAGLPPTLVKDIQTGEVFAAEGLKKVYIT
;
A
#
# COMPACT_ATOMS: atom_id res chain seq x y z
N MET A 1 33.42 8.89 23.32
CA MET A 1 33.51 8.79 21.84
C MET A 1 32.45 7.87 21.26
N ALA A 2 32.18 6.68 21.82
CA ALA A 2 31.14 5.76 21.31
C ALA A 2 29.67 6.26 21.35
N ILE A 3 29.33 7.21 22.23
CA ILE A 3 27.96 7.79 22.31
C ILE A 3 27.71 8.76 21.15
N TYR A 4 28.74 9.45 20.65
CA TYR A 4 28.62 10.40 19.55
C TYR A 4 28.51 9.74 18.18
N GLU A 5 28.99 8.50 18.00
CA GLU A 5 28.75 7.74 16.77
C GLU A 5 27.29 7.33 16.61
N GLN A 6 26.56 7.12 17.71
CA GLN A 6 25.16 6.68 17.68
C GLN A 6 24.16 7.77 17.25
N SER A 7 24.51 9.06 17.39
CA SER A 7 23.64 10.17 17.00
C SER A 7 23.93 10.74 15.61
N THR A 8 24.90 10.17 14.87
CA THR A 8 25.21 10.59 13.50
C THR A 8 24.20 10.01 12.51
N LEU A 9 23.66 10.87 11.63
CA LEU A 9 22.73 10.43 10.61
C LEU A 9 23.46 9.65 9.51
N LYS A 10 22.94 8.47 9.19
CA LYS A 10 23.41 7.66 8.08
C LYS A 10 22.52 7.89 6.86
N HIS A 11 22.82 8.93 6.08
CA HIS A 11 22.00 9.36 4.94
C HIS A 11 21.69 8.24 3.94
N ASN A 12 22.68 7.38 3.64
CA ASN A 12 22.49 6.27 2.71
C ASN A 12 21.45 5.25 3.19
N GLU A 13 21.37 4.98 4.50
CA GLU A 13 20.38 4.04 5.06
C GLU A 13 18.96 4.62 4.97
N HIS A 14 18.80 5.93 5.21
CA HIS A 14 17.53 6.62 5.03
C HIS A 14 17.06 6.62 3.56
N LEU A 15 17.99 6.85 2.62
CA LEU A 15 17.66 6.83 1.19
C LEU A 15 17.19 5.44 0.71
N LEU A 16 17.75 4.36 1.25
CA LEU A 16 17.28 3.00 0.94
C LEU A 16 15.82 2.78 1.34
N LEU A 17 15.40 3.33 2.49
CA LEU A 17 14.02 3.23 2.98
C LEU A 17 13.05 4.09 2.16
N ASP A 18 13.51 5.24 1.66
CA ASP A 18 12.69 6.18 0.90
C ASP A 18 12.83 6.06 -0.61
N GLN A 19 13.54 5.05 -1.12
CA GLN A 19 13.65 4.79 -2.56
C GLN A 19 12.29 4.74 -3.30
N PRO A 20 11.20 4.16 -2.75
CA PRO A 20 9.89 4.18 -3.40
C PRO A 20 9.34 5.58 -3.67
N LEU A 21 9.75 6.59 -2.88
CA LEU A 21 9.31 7.99 -3.02
C LEU A 21 9.66 8.55 -4.41
N LEU A 22 10.85 8.20 -4.92
CA LEU A 22 11.34 8.65 -6.22
C LEU A 22 10.94 7.72 -7.37
N ARG A 23 10.79 6.42 -7.10
CA ARG A 23 10.49 5.44 -8.15
C ARG A 23 9.08 5.58 -8.71
N LEU A 24 8.08 5.86 -7.87
CA LEU A 24 6.70 5.97 -8.32
C LEU A 24 6.51 7.08 -9.40
N PRO A 25 6.90 8.35 -9.18
CA PRO A 25 6.72 9.39 -10.18
C PRO A 25 7.58 9.14 -11.42
N HIS A 26 8.73 8.48 -11.29
CA HIS A 26 9.52 8.02 -12.43
C HIS A 26 8.74 7.00 -13.28
N GLU A 27 8.11 5.99 -12.68
CA GLU A 27 7.30 5.02 -13.41
C GLU A 27 6.05 5.66 -14.04
N LEU A 28 5.44 6.63 -13.37
CA LEU A 28 4.33 7.43 -13.92
C LEU A 28 4.80 8.25 -15.14
N LEU A 29 5.96 8.90 -15.08
CA LEU A 29 6.57 9.61 -16.21
C LEU A 29 6.82 8.67 -17.39
N ARG A 30 7.38 7.49 -17.14
CA ARG A 30 7.59 6.45 -18.17
C ARG A 30 6.28 5.98 -18.79
N LYS A 31 5.22 5.85 -18.00
CA LYS A 31 3.88 5.50 -18.50
C LYS A 31 3.29 6.62 -19.36
N ASN A 32 3.41 7.87 -18.89
CA ASN A 32 2.93 9.05 -19.60
C ASN A 32 3.63 9.21 -20.96
N PHE A 33 4.97 9.17 -20.96
CA PHE A 33 5.79 9.23 -22.17
C PHE A 33 5.42 8.15 -23.19
N ARG A 34 5.27 6.89 -22.76
CA ARG A 34 4.86 5.79 -23.66
C ARG A 34 3.48 6.02 -24.26
N SER A 35 2.55 6.57 -23.49
CA SER A 35 1.18 6.86 -23.94
C SER A 35 1.16 8.00 -24.95
N ALA A 36 1.93 9.06 -24.70
CA ALA A 36 2.13 10.17 -25.63
C ALA A 36 2.78 9.69 -26.93
N HIS A 37 3.89 8.95 -26.83
CA HIS A 37 4.60 8.39 -27.98
C HIS A 37 3.72 7.45 -28.82
N PHE A 38 2.95 6.56 -28.17
CA PHE A 38 2.02 5.68 -28.87
C PHE A 38 0.92 6.45 -29.60
N THR A 39 0.39 7.51 -28.98
CA THR A 39 -0.62 8.38 -29.60
C THR A 39 -0.05 9.05 -30.85
N ILE A 40 1.16 9.60 -30.77
CA ILE A 40 1.85 10.22 -31.91
C ILE A 40 2.05 9.21 -33.04
N GLU A 41 2.63 8.05 -32.76
CA GLU A 41 2.92 7.02 -33.77
C GLU A 41 1.66 6.50 -34.46
N LYS A 42 0.66 6.11 -33.66
CA LYS A 42 -0.61 5.57 -34.17
C LYS A 42 -1.33 6.59 -35.04
N ASP A 43 -1.44 7.83 -34.55
CA ASP A 43 -2.22 8.84 -35.25
C ASP A 43 -1.46 9.39 -36.47
N THR A 44 -0.13 9.53 -36.40
CA THR A 44 0.70 9.88 -37.56
C THR A 44 0.63 8.83 -38.66
N SER A 45 0.74 7.54 -38.32
CA SER A 45 0.63 6.45 -39.29
C SER A 45 -0.71 6.48 -40.02
N THR A 46 -1.81 6.57 -39.27
CA THR A 46 -3.16 6.59 -39.86
C THR A 46 -3.41 7.84 -40.70
N LEU A 47 -2.89 9.01 -40.29
CA LEU A 47 -3.00 10.26 -41.07
C LEU A 47 -2.23 10.17 -42.38
N LYS A 48 -1.03 9.59 -42.38
CA LYS A 48 -0.25 9.34 -43.61
C LYS A 48 -1.03 8.46 -44.59
N THR A 49 -1.68 7.41 -44.09
CA THR A 49 -2.52 6.53 -44.92
C THR A 49 -3.72 7.27 -45.49
N LEU A 50 -4.49 7.97 -44.65
CA LEU A 50 -5.66 8.76 -45.09
C LEU A 50 -5.28 9.83 -46.12
N LEU A 51 -4.15 10.52 -45.90
CA LEU A 51 -3.64 11.52 -46.83
C LEU A 51 -3.28 10.89 -48.19
N LYS A 52 -2.57 9.76 -48.18
CA LYS A 52 -2.18 9.04 -49.40
C LYS A 52 -3.41 8.55 -50.17
N ASP A 53 -4.37 7.95 -49.49
CA ASP A 53 -5.57 7.40 -50.11
C ASP A 53 -6.44 8.52 -50.69
N SER A 54 -6.63 9.61 -49.94
CA SER A 54 -7.38 10.77 -50.41
C SER A 54 -6.70 11.46 -51.58
N ALA A 55 -5.36 11.60 -51.57
CA ALA A 55 -4.62 12.17 -52.69
C ALA A 55 -4.72 11.29 -53.94
N THR A 56 -4.59 9.97 -53.78
CA THR A 56 -4.69 9.01 -54.90
C THR A 56 -6.10 9.01 -55.49
N ALA A 57 -7.14 9.04 -54.66
CA ALA A 57 -8.53 9.08 -55.10
C ALA A 57 -8.88 10.39 -55.82
N ALA A 58 -8.31 11.52 -55.37
CA ALA A 58 -8.48 12.81 -56.03
C ALA A 58 -7.80 12.84 -57.42
N VAL A 59 -6.54 12.41 -57.51
CA VAL A 59 -5.78 12.41 -58.79
C VAL A 59 -6.36 11.43 -59.80
N SER A 60 -6.89 10.29 -59.35
CA SER A 60 -7.50 9.28 -60.23
C SER A 60 -8.95 9.62 -60.65
N GLY A 61 -9.49 10.76 -60.23
CA GLY A 61 -10.88 11.15 -60.51
C GLY A 61 -11.94 10.27 -59.84
N ARG A 62 -11.54 9.44 -58.87
CA ARG A 62 -12.43 8.50 -58.15
C ARG A 62 -13.14 9.14 -56.96
N ALA A 63 -12.70 10.33 -56.53
CA ALA A 63 -13.32 11.09 -55.45
C ALA A 63 -13.89 12.42 -55.97
N SER A 64 -15.09 12.76 -55.50
CA SER A 64 -15.67 14.08 -55.77
C SER A 64 -14.96 15.17 -54.95
N GLN A 65 -15.12 16.43 -55.34
CA GLN A 65 -14.61 17.56 -54.56
C GLN A 65 -15.16 17.57 -53.11
N GLN A 66 -16.43 17.18 -52.93
CA GLN A 66 -17.03 17.06 -51.61
C GLN A 66 -16.40 15.94 -50.77
N ASP A 67 -16.03 14.81 -51.38
CA ASP A 67 -15.33 13.72 -50.69
C ASP A 67 -13.94 14.15 -50.21
N VAL A 68 -13.21 14.90 -51.04
CA VAL A 68 -11.89 15.42 -50.68
C VAL A 68 -11.99 16.39 -49.50
N LEU A 69 -12.96 17.32 -49.52
CA LEU A 69 -13.20 18.24 -48.41
C LEU A 69 -13.55 17.48 -47.12
N ARG A 70 -14.45 16.49 -47.18
CA ARG A 70 -14.81 15.64 -46.04
C ARG A 70 -13.60 14.88 -45.47
N ASN A 71 -12.71 14.37 -46.31
CA ASN A 71 -11.48 13.71 -45.87
C ASN A 71 -10.53 14.68 -45.17
N ILE A 72 -10.38 15.90 -45.70
CA ILE A 72 -9.58 16.96 -45.07
C ILE A 72 -10.16 17.33 -43.70
N ASP A 73 -11.47 17.53 -43.58
CA ASP A 73 -12.14 17.81 -42.30
C ASP A 73 -11.95 16.68 -41.29
N THR A 74 -11.99 15.43 -41.75
CA THR A 74 -11.70 14.25 -40.92
C THR A 74 -10.26 14.28 -40.41
N MET A 75 -9.28 14.60 -41.29
CA MET A 75 -7.87 14.74 -40.90
C MET A 75 -7.65 15.89 -39.92
N ILE A 76 -8.29 17.04 -40.13
CA ILE A 76 -8.24 18.20 -39.22
C ILE A 76 -8.82 17.83 -37.84
N THR A 77 -9.98 17.19 -37.81
CA THR A 77 -10.63 16.76 -36.56
C THR A 77 -9.74 15.80 -35.79
N ARG A 78 -9.09 14.87 -36.49
CA ARG A 78 -8.14 13.92 -35.90
C ARG A 78 -6.89 14.60 -35.35
N MET A 79 -6.29 15.54 -36.10
CA MET A 79 -5.16 16.35 -35.64
C MET A 79 -5.49 17.21 -34.41
N ARG A 80 -6.70 17.80 -34.37
CA ARG A 80 -7.19 18.51 -33.17
C ARG A 80 -7.32 17.56 -31.98
N GLY A 81 -7.78 16.33 -32.21
CA GLY A 81 -7.82 15.27 -31.20
C GLY A 81 -6.45 14.91 -30.65
N VAL A 82 -5.44 14.76 -31.51
CA VAL A 82 -4.04 14.52 -31.12
C VAL A 82 -3.53 15.68 -30.28
N LYS A 83 -3.71 16.93 -30.73
CA LYS A 83 -3.29 18.12 -29.98
C LYS A 83 -3.86 18.14 -28.57
N ARG A 84 -5.15 17.86 -28.40
CA ARG A 84 -5.81 17.80 -27.08
C ARG A 84 -5.17 16.74 -26.18
N LYS A 85 -4.98 15.52 -26.67
CA LYS A 85 -4.34 14.44 -25.90
C LYS A 85 -2.90 14.78 -25.50
N LEU A 86 -2.12 15.34 -26.42
CA LEU A 86 -0.74 15.75 -26.13
C LEU A 86 -0.68 16.88 -25.10
N THR A 87 -1.66 17.77 -25.09
CA THR A 87 -1.76 18.83 -24.07
C THR A 87 -1.97 18.20 -22.69
N THR A 88 -2.90 17.24 -22.57
CA THR A 88 -3.12 16.49 -21.31
C THR A 88 -1.86 15.73 -20.86
N TYR A 89 -1.13 15.11 -21.78
CA TYR A 89 0.12 14.43 -21.43
C TYR A 89 1.22 15.41 -20.99
N ALA A 90 1.30 16.60 -21.60
CA ALA A 90 2.26 17.62 -21.21
C ALA A 90 1.93 18.23 -19.83
N GLU A 91 0.65 18.46 -19.53
CA GLU A 91 0.19 18.89 -18.21
C GLU A 91 0.55 17.84 -17.14
N GLU A 92 0.32 16.57 -17.42
CA GLU A 92 0.67 15.47 -16.52
C GLU A 92 2.19 15.33 -16.34
N GLU A 93 2.97 15.49 -17.40
CA GLU A 93 4.44 15.49 -17.35
C GLU A 93 4.96 16.64 -16.48
N ALA A 94 4.43 17.85 -16.64
CA ALA A 94 4.80 19.00 -15.83
C ALA A 94 4.48 18.78 -14.34
N ARG A 95 3.30 18.22 -14.05
CA ARG A 95 2.89 17.86 -12.68
C ARG A 95 3.84 16.83 -12.06
N LEU A 96 4.16 15.76 -12.77
CA LEU A 96 5.07 14.72 -12.28
C LEU A 96 6.51 15.23 -12.10
N HIS A 97 6.97 16.16 -12.95
CA HIS A 97 8.25 16.83 -12.75
C HIS A 97 8.25 17.70 -11.50
N HIS A 98 7.17 18.44 -11.25
CA HIS A 98 7.02 19.24 -10.03
C HIS A 98 7.09 18.37 -8.77
N GLN A 99 6.33 17.27 -8.74
CA GLN A 99 6.36 16.29 -7.65
C GLN A 99 7.75 15.67 -7.47
N THR A 100 8.43 15.33 -8.57
CA THR A 100 9.79 14.77 -8.50
C THR A 100 10.77 15.78 -7.90
N ALA A 101 10.69 17.06 -8.30
CA ALA A 101 11.54 18.12 -7.76
C ALA A 101 11.28 18.37 -6.26
N ALA A 102 10.01 18.39 -5.83
CA ALA A 102 9.65 18.53 -4.42
C ALA A 102 10.20 17.37 -3.57
N ARG A 103 10.14 16.14 -4.08
CA ARG A 103 10.67 14.94 -3.40
C ARG A 103 12.19 14.92 -3.34
N ILE A 104 12.87 15.36 -4.40
CA ILE A 104 14.33 15.52 -4.38
C ILE A 104 14.73 16.58 -3.34
N THR A 105 14.03 17.72 -3.30
CA THR A 105 14.27 18.78 -2.32
C THR A 105 14.10 18.26 -0.89
N HIS A 106 13.00 17.54 -0.62
CA HIS A 106 12.75 16.93 0.68
C HIS A 106 13.84 15.92 1.10
N LEU A 107 14.40 15.16 0.15
CA LEU A 107 15.51 14.25 0.45
C LEU A 107 16.84 14.99 0.64
N ASP A 108 17.08 16.06 -0.13
CA ASP A 108 18.28 16.90 -0.02
C ASP A 108 18.36 17.62 1.32
N GLU A 109 17.22 18.04 1.89
CA GLU A 109 17.13 18.58 3.24
C GLU A 109 17.78 17.64 4.28
N LEU A 110 17.59 16.33 4.16
CA LEU A 110 18.21 15.36 5.06
C LEU A 110 19.75 15.40 4.97
N TYR A 111 20.31 15.59 3.77
CA TYR A 111 21.76 15.70 3.56
C TYR A 111 22.37 16.96 4.18
N SER A 112 21.55 18.00 4.39
CA SER A 112 21.98 19.19 5.13
C SER A 112 22.13 18.96 6.64
N MET A 113 21.52 17.90 7.18
CA MET A 113 21.48 17.57 8.61
C MET A 113 22.53 16.51 8.94
N ARG A 114 23.20 16.64 10.10
CA ARG A 114 24.28 15.72 10.52
C ARG A 114 23.91 14.80 11.67
N SER A 115 22.96 15.20 12.51
CA SER A 115 22.59 14.47 13.73
C SER A 115 21.09 14.46 13.94
N VAL A 116 20.62 13.42 14.62
CA VAL A 116 19.23 13.28 15.08
C VAL A 116 18.83 14.35 16.10
N ASP A 117 19.81 14.98 16.77
CA ASP A 117 19.58 16.03 17.77
C ASP A 117 19.35 17.41 17.13
N ASP A 118 19.42 17.53 15.80
CA ASP A 118 19.16 18.77 15.06
C ASP A 118 17.66 19.10 15.08
N VAL A 119 17.29 20.33 15.44
CA VAL A 119 15.90 20.81 15.42
C VAL A 119 15.28 20.67 14.03
N LYS A 120 16.10 20.82 12.97
CA LYS A 120 15.64 20.60 11.59
C LYS A 120 15.30 19.15 11.31
N TYR A 121 16.01 18.21 11.94
CA TYR A 121 15.73 16.79 11.81
C TYR A 121 14.38 16.42 12.43
N GLU A 122 14.01 17.02 13.57
CA GLU A 122 12.70 16.78 14.17
C GLU A 122 11.56 17.20 13.22
N ALA A 123 11.64 18.40 12.65
CA ALA A 123 10.65 18.89 11.70
C ALA A 123 10.58 18.01 10.43
N TRP A 124 11.73 17.64 9.88
CA TRP A 124 11.82 16.76 8.71
C TRP A 124 11.25 15.36 9.00
N SER A 125 11.56 14.79 10.16
CA SER A 125 11.09 13.48 10.61
C SER A 125 9.57 13.45 10.79
N ARG A 126 8.99 14.52 11.35
CA ARG A 126 7.52 14.69 11.44
C ARG A 126 6.88 14.75 10.06
N ARG A 127 7.40 15.56 9.15
CA ARG A 127 6.92 15.64 7.75
C ARG A 127 7.02 14.28 7.03
N ARG A 128 8.10 13.54 7.27
CA ARG A 128 8.26 12.17 6.77
C ARG A 128 7.19 11.24 7.35
N LEU A 129 6.92 11.30 8.65
CA LEU A 129 5.87 10.50 9.30
C LEU A 129 4.49 10.79 8.71
N ASP A 130 4.13 12.07 8.54
CA ASP A 130 2.87 12.48 7.92
C ASP A 130 2.72 11.89 6.51
N ARG A 131 3.81 11.87 5.72
CA ARG A 131 3.87 11.18 4.43
C ARG A 131 3.63 9.68 4.52
N LEU A 132 4.26 9.00 5.47
CA LEU A 132 4.05 7.56 5.66
C LEU A 132 2.63 7.25 6.12
N LEU A 133 2.02 8.12 6.92
CA LEU A 133 0.62 8.02 7.34
C LEU A 133 -0.32 8.22 6.16
N ALA A 134 -0.11 9.24 5.33
CA ALA A 134 -0.92 9.48 4.14
C ALA A 134 -0.86 8.28 3.16
N ASP A 135 0.34 7.74 2.86
CA ASP A 135 0.50 6.52 2.06
C ASP A 135 -0.23 5.32 2.67
N TYR A 136 -0.13 5.13 4.00
CA TYR A 136 -0.84 4.07 4.70
C TYR A 136 -2.36 4.21 4.56
N LEU A 137 -2.91 5.39 4.82
CA LEU A 137 -4.34 5.68 4.72
C LEU A 137 -4.86 5.41 3.31
N LEU A 138 -4.14 5.89 2.29
CA LEU A 138 -4.45 5.65 0.88
C LEU A 138 -4.47 4.16 0.53
N ARG A 139 -3.48 3.39 1.00
CA ARG A 139 -3.42 1.94 0.78
C ARG A 139 -4.55 1.17 1.46
N ARG A 140 -5.10 1.70 2.55
CA ARG A 140 -6.25 1.13 3.27
C ARG A 140 -7.60 1.59 2.72
N GLY A 141 -7.61 2.51 1.76
CA GLY A 141 -8.83 3.08 1.17
C GLY A 141 -9.41 4.27 1.94
N PHE A 142 -8.71 4.80 2.94
CA PHE A 142 -9.09 6.01 3.68
C PHE A 142 -8.73 7.27 2.89
N ASN A 143 -9.27 7.37 1.67
CA ASN A 143 -8.89 8.37 0.67
C ASN A 143 -9.15 9.80 1.15
N GLN A 144 -10.32 10.06 1.74
CA GLN A 144 -10.69 11.39 2.21
C GLN A 144 -9.74 11.90 3.30
N SER A 145 -9.51 11.09 4.33
CA SER A 145 -8.61 11.44 5.44
C SER A 145 -7.17 11.65 4.97
N ALA A 146 -6.70 10.87 4.00
CA ALA A 146 -5.37 11.06 3.43
C ALA A 146 -5.26 12.36 2.63
N SER A 147 -6.29 12.71 1.85
CA SER A 147 -6.34 13.96 1.09
C SER A 147 -6.36 15.18 2.01
N GLU A 148 -7.18 15.15 3.07
CA GLU A 148 -7.25 16.22 4.07
C GLU A 148 -5.91 16.39 4.81
N LEU A 149 -5.28 15.28 5.21
CA LEU A 149 -3.93 15.32 5.81
C LEU A 149 -2.90 15.92 4.86
N ALA A 150 -2.97 15.56 3.58
CA ALA A 150 -2.02 16.06 2.58
C ALA A 150 -2.18 17.56 2.31
N GLU A 151 -3.41 18.07 2.37
CA GLU A 151 -3.73 19.49 2.21
C GLU A 151 -3.35 20.30 3.46
N GLU A 152 -3.73 19.84 4.66
CA GLU A 152 -3.44 20.52 5.92
C GLU A 152 -1.92 20.68 6.17
N LYS A 153 -1.13 19.67 5.76
CA LYS A 153 0.33 19.64 5.95
C LYS A 153 1.13 20.13 4.73
N ASP A 154 0.46 20.64 3.71
CA ASP A 154 1.09 21.15 2.48
C ASP A 154 2.10 20.15 1.87
N MET A 155 1.62 18.93 1.64
CA MET A 155 2.42 17.77 1.23
C MET A 155 1.81 17.03 0.03
N GLN A 156 0.93 17.70 -0.72
CA GLN A 156 0.29 17.17 -1.93
C GLN A 156 1.31 16.72 -2.99
N ASP A 157 2.47 17.37 -3.08
CA ASP A 157 3.53 16.98 -4.02
C ASP A 157 4.37 15.77 -3.57
N LEU A 158 4.28 15.45 -2.27
CA LEU A 158 5.03 14.35 -1.65
C LEU A 158 4.21 13.04 -1.58
N VAL A 159 2.92 13.08 -1.93
CA VAL A 159 1.99 11.94 -1.83
C VAL A 159 1.23 11.76 -3.13
N ASP A 160 1.17 10.53 -3.62
CA ASP A 160 0.52 10.19 -4.88
C ASP A 160 -0.98 9.89 -4.74
N VAL A 161 -1.76 10.86 -4.23
CA VAL A 161 -3.19 10.69 -3.89
C VAL A 161 -3.99 10.08 -5.04
N ASP A 162 -3.95 10.67 -6.23
CA ASP A 162 -4.75 10.21 -7.38
C ASP A 162 -4.46 8.76 -7.79
N THR A 163 -3.20 8.35 -7.67
CA THR A 163 -2.75 7.00 -8.01
C THR A 163 -3.44 5.97 -7.12
N PHE A 164 -3.45 6.23 -5.81
CA PHE A 164 -4.08 5.33 -4.85
C PHE A 164 -5.60 5.46 -4.83
N VAL A 165 -6.18 6.63 -5.07
CA VAL A 165 -7.64 6.79 -5.22
C VAL A 165 -8.14 5.94 -6.40
N ASN A 166 -7.45 5.97 -7.54
CA ASN A 166 -7.79 5.13 -8.68
C ASN A 166 -7.60 3.63 -8.38
N MET A 167 -6.58 3.26 -7.59
CA MET A 167 -6.41 1.88 -7.10
C MET A 167 -7.57 1.47 -6.18
N SER A 168 -7.97 2.32 -5.23
CA SER A 168 -9.07 2.07 -4.29
C SER A 168 -10.38 1.84 -5.04
N ARG A 169 -10.68 2.69 -6.03
CA ARG A 169 -11.90 2.54 -6.86
C ARG A 169 -11.98 1.17 -7.54
N ILE A 170 -10.88 0.73 -8.17
CA ILE A 170 -10.84 -0.59 -8.83
C ILE A 170 -10.95 -1.72 -7.79
N ARG A 171 -10.28 -1.57 -6.65
CA ARG A 171 -10.33 -2.55 -5.56
C ARG A 171 -11.74 -2.69 -4.98
N GLU A 172 -12.43 -1.57 -4.74
CA GLU A 172 -13.80 -1.52 -4.26
C GLU A 172 -14.78 -2.09 -5.29
N ALA A 173 -14.59 -1.80 -6.57
CA ALA A 173 -15.39 -2.42 -7.64
C ALA A 173 -15.26 -3.95 -7.63
N LEU A 174 -14.04 -4.48 -7.43
CA LEU A 174 -13.83 -5.92 -7.29
C LEU A 174 -14.52 -6.50 -6.06
N LEU A 175 -14.42 -5.83 -4.90
CA LEU A 175 -15.12 -6.25 -3.69
C LEU A 175 -16.65 -6.19 -3.85
N GLY A 176 -17.15 -5.25 -4.66
CA GLY A 176 -18.55 -5.13 -5.07
C GLY A 176 -18.98 -6.10 -6.18
N GLY A 177 -18.12 -7.02 -6.62
CA GLY A 177 -18.46 -8.05 -7.60
C GLY A 177 -18.33 -7.63 -9.07
N SER A 178 -17.63 -6.52 -9.35
CA SER A 178 -17.41 -6.00 -10.70
C SER A 178 -15.96 -6.11 -11.13
N VAL A 179 -15.70 -6.79 -12.24
CA VAL A 179 -14.35 -6.89 -12.84
C VAL A 179 -14.09 -5.85 -13.93
N ALA A 180 -15.07 -5.02 -14.29
CA ALA A 180 -15.02 -4.18 -15.50
C ALA A 180 -13.83 -3.21 -15.47
N GLU A 181 -13.66 -2.49 -14.37
CA GLU A 181 -12.56 -1.53 -14.22
C GLU A 181 -11.20 -2.21 -14.16
N ALA A 182 -11.11 -3.36 -13.47
CA ALA A 182 -9.87 -4.13 -13.37
C ALA A 182 -9.43 -4.67 -14.75
N LEU A 183 -10.37 -5.09 -15.60
CA LEU A 183 -10.09 -5.54 -16.96
C LEU A 183 -9.72 -4.39 -17.90
N ALA A 184 -10.33 -3.21 -17.74
CA ALA A 184 -9.91 -2.00 -18.46
C ALA A 184 -8.46 -1.66 -18.09
N TRP A 185 -8.15 -1.67 -16.78
CA TRP A 185 -6.79 -1.48 -16.30
C TRP A 185 -5.81 -2.55 -16.83
N CYS A 186 -6.21 -3.81 -16.92
CA CYS A 186 -5.39 -4.86 -17.53
C CYS A 186 -5.09 -4.58 -19.01
N THR A 187 -6.07 -4.04 -19.74
CA THR A 187 -5.92 -3.69 -21.15
C THR A 187 -4.90 -2.57 -21.33
N ASP A 188 -4.99 -1.52 -20.51
CA ASP A 188 -4.08 -0.37 -20.54
C ASP A 188 -2.64 -0.76 -20.19
N ASN A 189 -2.46 -1.74 -19.30
CA ASN A 189 -1.15 -2.17 -18.80
C ASN A 189 -0.70 -3.53 -19.38
N LYS A 190 -1.34 -4.01 -20.45
CA LYS A 190 -1.18 -5.39 -20.98
C LYS A 190 0.27 -5.79 -21.30
N LYS A 191 1.09 -4.86 -21.78
CA LYS A 191 2.50 -5.16 -22.10
C LYS A 191 3.33 -5.39 -20.84
N GLU A 192 3.13 -4.57 -19.81
CA GLU A 192 3.87 -4.68 -18.56
C GLU A 192 3.38 -5.86 -17.71
N LEU A 193 2.06 -6.10 -17.68
CA LEU A 193 1.50 -7.28 -17.01
C LEU A 193 2.03 -8.59 -17.60
N ARG A 194 2.26 -8.63 -18.92
CA ARG A 194 2.91 -9.78 -19.57
C ARG A 194 4.37 -9.96 -19.17
N LYS A 195 5.15 -8.88 -19.03
CA LYS A 195 6.54 -8.95 -18.56
C LYS A 195 6.65 -9.39 -17.10
N MET A 196 5.66 -9.02 -16.27
CA MET A 196 5.56 -9.45 -14.88
C MET A 196 4.93 -10.83 -14.73
N GLU A 197 4.58 -11.51 -15.83
CA GLU A 197 3.91 -12.82 -15.83
C GLU A 197 2.64 -12.85 -14.95
N SER A 198 1.92 -11.72 -14.90
CA SER A 198 0.76 -11.57 -14.02
C SER A 198 -0.41 -12.46 -14.46
N LYS A 199 -0.93 -13.24 -13.51
CA LYS A 199 -2.14 -14.06 -13.71
C LYS A 199 -3.45 -13.27 -13.61
N LEU A 200 -3.38 -11.96 -13.32
CA LEU A 200 -4.56 -11.14 -12.98
C LEU A 200 -5.63 -11.17 -14.08
N GLU A 201 -5.27 -10.89 -15.33
CA GLU A 201 -6.25 -10.87 -16.43
C GLU A 201 -6.97 -12.22 -16.57
N PHE A 202 -6.22 -13.33 -16.49
CA PHE A 202 -6.79 -14.66 -16.55
C PHE A 202 -7.76 -14.92 -15.38
N MET A 203 -7.36 -14.58 -14.15
CA MET A 203 -8.20 -14.79 -12.95
C MET A 203 -9.48 -13.96 -12.99
N LEU A 204 -9.42 -12.71 -13.50
CA LEU A 204 -10.61 -11.87 -13.69
C LEU A 204 -11.56 -12.46 -14.74
N ARG A 205 -11.02 -12.96 -15.87
CA ARG A 205 -11.81 -13.64 -16.90
C ARG A 205 -12.43 -14.93 -16.37
N LEU A 206 -11.70 -15.69 -15.57
CA LEU A 206 -12.23 -16.87 -14.89
C LEU A 206 -13.38 -16.50 -13.96
N GLN A 207 -13.27 -15.40 -13.21
CA GLN A 207 -14.38 -14.94 -12.36
C GLN A 207 -15.61 -14.54 -13.19
N GLN A 208 -15.46 -13.83 -14.32
CA GLN A 208 -16.59 -13.55 -15.22
C GLN A 208 -17.30 -14.83 -15.66
N TYR A 209 -16.52 -15.85 -16.04
CA TYR A 209 -17.05 -17.14 -16.45
C TYR A 209 -17.81 -17.84 -15.31
N ILE A 210 -17.30 -17.81 -14.08
CA ILE A 210 -17.98 -18.35 -12.90
C ILE A 210 -19.34 -17.65 -12.68
N GLU A 211 -19.39 -16.32 -12.80
CA GLU A 211 -20.64 -15.56 -12.60
C GLU A 211 -21.68 -15.84 -13.70
N LEU A 212 -21.24 -16.08 -14.94
CA LEU A 212 -22.13 -16.51 -16.03
C LEU A 212 -22.75 -17.88 -15.72
N ILE A 213 -21.95 -18.84 -15.24
CA ILE A 213 -22.43 -20.16 -14.83
C ILE A 213 -23.36 -20.07 -13.62
N ARG A 214 -23.04 -19.23 -12.64
CA ARG A 214 -23.83 -19.09 -11.40
C ARG A 214 -25.30 -18.77 -11.66
N THR A 215 -25.62 -18.07 -12.75
CA THR A 215 -27.01 -17.70 -13.07
C THR A 215 -27.88 -18.90 -13.53
N GLN A 216 -27.27 -19.98 -14.04
CA GLN A 216 -27.98 -21.20 -14.50
C GLN A 216 -29.08 -21.02 -15.57
N SER A 217 -29.13 -19.87 -16.24
CA SER A 217 -30.03 -19.64 -17.39
C SER A 217 -29.38 -20.10 -18.70
N GLU A 218 -30.12 -20.82 -19.56
CA GLU A 218 -29.65 -21.28 -20.88
C GLU A 218 -28.89 -20.23 -21.72
N PRO A 219 -29.37 -18.99 -21.91
CA PRO A 219 -28.65 -17.99 -22.72
C PRO A 219 -27.27 -17.64 -22.13
N LYS A 220 -27.15 -17.53 -20.81
CA LYS A 220 -25.88 -17.23 -20.14
C LYS A 220 -24.92 -18.42 -20.13
N LEU A 221 -25.42 -19.66 -20.16
CA LEU A 221 -24.56 -20.83 -20.32
C LEU A 221 -23.93 -20.87 -21.72
N LEU A 222 -24.68 -20.51 -22.75
CA LEU A 222 -24.15 -20.35 -24.11
C LEU A 222 -23.09 -19.24 -24.19
N GLU A 223 -23.35 -18.13 -23.50
CA GLU A 223 -22.38 -17.04 -23.35
C GLU A 223 -21.11 -17.50 -22.62
N ALA A 224 -21.26 -18.28 -21.53
CA ALA A 224 -20.14 -18.85 -20.78
C ALA A 224 -19.25 -19.75 -21.65
N ILE A 225 -19.85 -20.61 -22.49
CA ILE A 225 -19.11 -21.46 -23.45
C ILE A 225 -18.31 -20.59 -24.43
N THR A 226 -18.95 -19.55 -24.97
CA THR A 226 -18.30 -18.62 -25.91
C THR A 226 -17.16 -17.85 -25.24
N HIS A 227 -17.38 -17.39 -24.00
CA HIS A 227 -16.39 -16.71 -23.18
C HIS A 227 -15.19 -17.61 -22.89
N ALA A 228 -15.42 -18.83 -22.43
CA ALA A 228 -14.37 -19.80 -22.14
C ALA A 228 -13.49 -20.08 -23.37
N LYS A 229 -14.10 -20.31 -24.54
CA LYS A 229 -13.38 -20.52 -25.80
C LYS A 229 -12.48 -19.33 -26.16
N LYS A 230 -12.94 -18.11 -25.91
CA LYS A 230 -12.21 -16.89 -26.28
C LYS A 230 -11.11 -16.51 -25.28
N TYR A 231 -11.35 -16.67 -23.98
CA TYR A 231 -10.51 -16.09 -22.94
C TYR A 231 -9.82 -17.11 -22.01
N LEU A 232 -10.33 -18.34 -21.89
CA LEU A 232 -9.78 -19.34 -20.96
C LEU A 232 -8.99 -20.43 -21.69
N ILE A 233 -9.57 -21.05 -22.72
CA ILE A 233 -8.94 -22.14 -23.49
C ILE A 233 -7.55 -21.77 -24.07
N PRO A 234 -7.29 -20.54 -24.55
CA PRO A 234 -5.96 -20.16 -25.02
C PRO A 234 -4.85 -20.34 -23.96
N TYR A 235 -5.21 -20.34 -22.67
CA TYR A 235 -4.29 -20.52 -21.55
C TYR A 235 -4.12 -21.98 -21.11
N TRP A 236 -4.65 -22.97 -21.85
CA TRP A 236 -4.52 -24.39 -21.50
C TRP A 236 -3.08 -24.83 -21.21
N LYS A 237 -2.11 -24.31 -21.97
CA LYS A 237 -0.68 -24.63 -21.77
C LYS A 237 -0.08 -23.94 -20.55
N THR A 238 -0.59 -22.77 -20.18
CA THR A 238 -0.04 -21.92 -19.11
C THR A 238 -0.67 -22.24 -17.75
N TYR A 239 -1.98 -22.48 -17.73
CA TYR A 239 -2.79 -22.73 -16.52
C TYR A 239 -3.68 -23.98 -16.71
N PRO A 240 -3.11 -25.17 -16.97
CA PRO A 240 -3.87 -26.37 -17.33
C PRO A 240 -4.83 -26.81 -16.23
N LYS A 241 -4.48 -26.60 -14.95
CA LYS A 241 -5.32 -26.97 -13.81
C LYS A 241 -6.56 -26.09 -13.74
N GLU A 242 -6.38 -24.77 -13.81
CA GLU A 242 -7.44 -23.78 -13.71
C GLU A 242 -8.41 -23.88 -14.90
N VAL A 243 -7.88 -24.11 -16.11
CA VAL A 243 -8.74 -24.31 -17.30
C VAL A 243 -9.51 -25.63 -17.22
N SER A 244 -8.89 -26.70 -16.73
CA SER A 244 -9.59 -27.99 -16.51
C SER A 244 -10.70 -27.84 -15.47
N GLN A 245 -10.45 -27.12 -14.39
CA GLN A 245 -11.45 -26.79 -13.38
C GLN A 245 -12.59 -25.93 -13.95
N ALA A 246 -12.28 -24.96 -14.83
CA ALA A 246 -13.29 -24.18 -15.53
C ALA A 246 -14.19 -25.05 -16.43
N CYS A 247 -13.64 -26.02 -17.16
CA CYS A 247 -14.44 -26.98 -17.91
C CYS A 247 -15.34 -27.82 -17.00
N GLY A 248 -14.82 -28.24 -15.85
CA GLY A 248 -15.59 -28.97 -14.83
C GLY A 248 -16.78 -28.18 -14.28
N LEU A 249 -16.64 -26.87 -14.07
CA LEU A 249 -17.73 -26.01 -13.59
C LEU A 249 -18.97 -26.00 -14.49
N LEU A 250 -18.79 -26.18 -15.80
CA LEU A 250 -19.90 -26.27 -16.74
C LEU A 250 -20.67 -27.59 -16.62
N ALA A 251 -19.97 -28.68 -16.30
CA ALA A 251 -20.56 -30.01 -16.13
C ALA A 251 -21.21 -30.17 -14.74
N PHE A 252 -20.73 -29.44 -13.73
CA PHE A 252 -21.18 -29.54 -12.34
C PHE A 252 -21.69 -28.19 -11.82
N PRO A 253 -22.98 -27.88 -12.04
CA PRO A 253 -23.58 -26.61 -11.63
C PRO A 253 -23.67 -26.45 -10.10
N PRO A 254 -23.77 -25.19 -9.61
CA PRO A 254 -23.92 -24.92 -8.18
C PRO A 254 -25.21 -25.55 -7.64
N GLY A 255 -25.08 -26.35 -6.57
CA GLY A 255 -26.21 -27.00 -5.89
C GLY A 255 -26.46 -28.47 -6.27
N GLY A 256 -25.71 -29.05 -7.21
CA GLY A 256 -25.74 -30.49 -7.48
C GLY A 256 -25.01 -31.34 -6.41
N HIS A 257 -25.34 -32.63 -6.30
CA HIS A 257 -24.70 -33.57 -5.35
C HIS A 257 -23.17 -33.67 -5.52
N SER A 258 -22.65 -33.43 -6.72
CA SER A 258 -21.20 -33.39 -7.03
C SER A 258 -20.59 -31.97 -6.96
N SER A 259 -21.34 -30.96 -6.51
CA SER A 259 -20.91 -29.56 -6.45
C SER A 259 -19.88 -29.28 -5.34
N SER A 260 -19.63 -30.21 -4.41
CA SER A 260 -18.71 -30.00 -3.29
C SER A 260 -17.28 -29.74 -3.76
N ALA A 261 -16.83 -30.43 -4.81
CA ALA A 261 -15.49 -30.31 -5.39
C ALA A 261 -15.22 -28.93 -6.02
N TYR A 262 -16.27 -28.19 -6.37
CA TYR A 262 -16.19 -26.87 -7.00
C TYR A 262 -16.77 -25.74 -6.14
N SER A 263 -17.20 -26.04 -4.92
CA SER A 263 -17.85 -25.10 -4.01
C SER A 263 -16.98 -23.87 -3.72
N ASP A 264 -15.65 -24.05 -3.66
CA ASP A 264 -14.68 -22.96 -3.46
C ASP A 264 -14.72 -21.89 -4.56
N PHE A 265 -15.02 -22.27 -5.81
CA PHE A 265 -15.12 -21.32 -6.92
C PHE A 265 -16.31 -20.38 -6.79
N TYR A 266 -17.33 -20.76 -6.02
CA TYR A 266 -18.51 -19.94 -5.81
C TYR A 266 -18.47 -19.13 -4.52
N LYS A 267 -17.43 -19.25 -3.69
CA LYS A 267 -17.33 -18.51 -2.42
C LYS A 267 -17.16 -16.99 -2.66
N PRO A 268 -17.82 -16.15 -1.84
CA PRO A 268 -17.62 -14.69 -1.89
C PRO A 268 -16.17 -14.25 -1.61
N SER A 269 -15.41 -15.04 -0.85
CA SER A 269 -14.00 -14.74 -0.51
C SER A 269 -13.10 -14.54 -1.73
N ARG A 270 -13.47 -15.10 -2.88
CA ARG A 270 -12.74 -14.92 -4.14
C ARG A 270 -12.69 -13.47 -4.61
N TRP A 271 -13.67 -12.65 -4.26
CA TRP A 271 -13.64 -11.23 -4.60
C TRP A 271 -12.54 -10.50 -3.81
N SER A 272 -12.33 -10.86 -2.54
CA SER A 272 -11.16 -10.44 -1.75
C SER A 272 -9.87 -11.03 -2.35
N GLU A 273 -9.90 -12.31 -2.72
CA GLU A 273 -8.99 -13.03 -3.64
C GLU A 273 -8.37 -12.12 -4.73
N LEU A 274 -9.28 -11.64 -5.57
CA LEU A 274 -9.00 -10.86 -6.77
C LEU A 274 -8.59 -9.42 -6.44
N ALA A 275 -9.20 -8.81 -5.41
CA ALA A 275 -8.85 -7.48 -4.95
C ALA A 275 -7.41 -7.40 -4.44
N ASP A 276 -6.95 -8.42 -3.71
CA ASP A 276 -5.58 -8.51 -3.20
C ASP A 276 -4.59 -8.85 -4.33
N LEU A 277 -4.98 -9.72 -5.27
CA LEU A 277 -4.19 -10.00 -6.48
C LEU A 277 -4.02 -8.73 -7.33
N PHE A 278 -5.08 -7.94 -7.52
CA PHE A 278 -5.03 -6.66 -8.21
C PHE A 278 -4.11 -5.67 -7.49
N THR A 279 -4.26 -5.51 -6.18
CA THR A 279 -3.44 -4.60 -5.36
C THR A 279 -1.96 -4.97 -5.46
N THR A 280 -1.65 -6.27 -5.43
CA THR A 280 -0.29 -6.77 -5.61
C THR A 280 0.25 -6.43 -7.00
N ALA A 281 -0.51 -6.72 -8.07
CA ALA A 281 -0.11 -6.40 -9.43
C ALA A 281 0.06 -4.90 -9.66
N HIS A 282 -0.80 -4.07 -9.07
CA HIS A 282 -0.71 -2.61 -9.10
C HIS A 282 0.57 -2.12 -8.44
N ASN A 283 0.85 -2.57 -7.21
CA ASN A 283 2.05 -2.18 -6.48
C ASN A 283 3.32 -2.64 -7.22
N SER A 284 3.35 -3.87 -7.73
CA SER A 284 4.49 -4.37 -8.51
C SER A 284 4.72 -3.57 -9.78
N LEU A 285 3.65 -3.21 -10.52
CA LEU A 285 3.74 -2.39 -11.73
C LEU A 285 4.39 -1.03 -11.46
N LEU A 286 4.08 -0.45 -10.31
CA LEU A 286 4.57 0.87 -9.90
C LEU A 286 5.82 0.80 -9.02
N THR A 287 6.42 -0.39 -8.87
CA THR A 287 7.60 -0.63 -8.02
C THR A 287 7.42 -0.20 -6.56
N LEU A 288 6.17 -0.24 -6.09
CA LEU A 288 5.81 0.04 -4.71
C LEU A 288 6.03 -1.20 -3.83
N PRO A 289 6.41 -1.01 -2.55
CA PRO A 289 6.46 -2.11 -1.62
C PRO A 289 5.05 -2.69 -1.39
N SER A 290 4.98 -4.01 -1.16
CA SER A 290 3.72 -4.70 -0.85
C SER A 290 3.17 -4.32 0.53
N VAL A 291 4.06 -3.92 1.44
CA VAL A 291 3.74 -3.50 2.80
C VAL A 291 3.98 -1.98 2.92
N PRO A 292 3.07 -1.21 3.55
CA PRO A 292 3.28 0.23 3.76
C PRO A 292 4.59 0.53 4.48
N LEU A 293 5.31 1.58 4.07
CA LEU A 293 6.57 1.97 4.68
C LEU A 293 6.43 2.34 6.17
N LEU A 294 5.25 2.79 6.58
CA LEU A 294 4.91 2.99 7.99
C LEU A 294 5.08 1.72 8.82
N HIS A 295 4.63 0.57 8.31
CA HIS A 295 4.78 -0.72 9.01
C HIS A 295 6.25 -1.13 9.11
N VAL A 296 7.06 -0.83 8.08
CA VAL A 296 8.51 -1.10 8.11
C VAL A 296 9.16 -0.26 9.20
N ALA A 297 8.89 1.04 9.23
CA ALA A 297 9.41 1.95 10.24
C ALA A 297 8.99 1.56 11.67
N LEU A 298 7.71 1.23 11.86
CA LEU A 298 7.19 0.74 13.13
C LEU A 298 7.84 -0.58 13.54
N SER A 299 7.94 -1.56 12.62
CA SER A 299 8.56 -2.86 12.91
C SER A 299 10.02 -2.72 13.33
N SER A 300 10.77 -1.81 12.69
CA SER A 300 12.14 -1.48 13.08
C SER A 300 12.19 -0.91 14.51
N GLY A 301 11.32 0.05 14.84
CA GLY A 301 11.23 0.60 16.20
C GLY A 301 10.80 -0.45 17.24
N LEU A 302 9.81 -1.28 16.92
CA LEU A 302 9.32 -2.34 17.80
C LEU A 302 10.40 -3.40 18.06
N SER A 303 11.25 -3.73 17.08
CA SER A 303 12.37 -4.66 17.26
C SER A 303 13.41 -4.17 18.28
N ALA A 304 13.55 -2.85 18.45
CA ALA A 304 14.44 -2.27 19.46
C ALA A 304 13.84 -2.29 20.88
N LEU A 305 12.52 -2.50 21.00
CA LEU A 305 11.80 -2.50 22.28
C LEU A 305 11.34 -3.89 22.72
N LYS A 306 11.27 -4.85 21.79
CA LYS A 306 10.72 -6.19 22.07
C LYS A 306 11.63 -6.98 22.98
N THR A 307 11.12 -7.38 24.13
CA THR A 307 11.80 -8.26 25.10
C THR A 307 11.03 -9.57 25.29
N PRO A 308 11.66 -10.65 25.80
CA PRO A 308 10.96 -11.89 26.12
C PRO A 308 9.78 -11.71 27.09
N ALA A 309 9.84 -10.69 27.96
CA ALA A 309 8.74 -10.35 28.88
C ALA A 309 7.43 -9.96 28.16
N CYS A 310 7.52 -9.50 26.90
CA CYS A 310 6.35 -9.11 26.11
C CYS A 310 5.44 -10.28 25.73
N HIS A 311 5.89 -11.53 25.86
CA HIS A 311 5.10 -12.75 25.60
C HIS A 311 4.56 -13.40 26.88
N SER A 312 4.79 -12.82 28.05
CA SER A 312 4.28 -13.36 29.31
C SER A 312 2.78 -13.07 29.46
N SER A 313 1.99 -14.06 29.86
CA SER A 313 0.52 -13.96 30.01
C SER A 313 0.06 -12.86 30.98
N ALA A 314 0.97 -12.35 31.82
CA ALA A 314 0.73 -11.25 32.76
C ALA A 314 0.54 -9.88 32.09
N SER A 315 1.01 -9.68 30.84
CA SER A 315 0.83 -8.40 30.12
C SER A 315 -0.55 -8.24 29.48
N HIS A 316 -1.36 -9.31 29.40
CA HIS A 316 -2.69 -9.30 28.80
C HIS A 316 -3.84 -9.08 29.81
N GLN A 317 -3.56 -9.01 31.12
CA GLN A 317 -4.59 -8.87 32.17
C GLN A 317 -4.90 -7.42 32.58
N GLY A 318 -4.40 -6.42 31.87
CA GLY A 318 -4.77 -5.03 32.09
C GLY A 318 -6.03 -4.66 31.30
N GLU A 319 -7.22 -4.84 31.87
CA GLU A 319 -8.52 -4.36 31.35
C GLU A 319 -8.67 -2.81 31.40
N GLY A 320 -7.58 -2.06 31.16
CA GLY A 320 -7.61 -0.61 31.10
C GLY A 320 -7.65 -0.13 29.66
N THR A 321 -8.69 0.63 29.29
CA THR A 321 -8.80 1.33 28.00
C THR A 321 -7.54 2.18 27.80
N SER A 322 -6.67 1.71 26.91
CA SER A 322 -5.24 2.03 26.88
C SER A 322 -4.95 3.31 26.09
N THR A 323 -4.77 4.42 26.81
CA THR A 323 -4.27 5.69 26.24
C THR A 323 -2.75 5.79 26.41
N LEU A 324 -2.07 6.29 25.37
CA LEU A 324 -0.63 6.57 25.34
C LEU A 324 -0.26 7.57 26.46
N GLY A 325 0.62 7.19 27.40
CA GLY A 325 1.18 8.14 28.37
C GLY A 325 1.76 7.56 29.66
N HIS A 326 1.35 6.37 30.12
CA HIS A 326 1.77 5.86 31.43
C HIS A 326 2.05 4.35 31.43
N GLY A 327 3.33 3.94 31.42
CA GLY A 327 3.76 2.60 31.84
C GLY A 327 3.31 1.40 30.98
N VAL A 328 2.67 1.62 29.83
CA VAL A 328 2.23 0.55 28.93
C VAL A 328 3.30 0.24 27.88
N CYS A 329 3.64 -1.04 27.74
CA CYS A 329 4.59 -1.50 26.75
C CYS A 329 3.95 -1.40 25.33
N PRO A 330 4.52 -0.63 24.39
CA PRO A 330 3.95 -0.49 23.04
C PRO A 330 3.88 -1.83 22.29
N ILE A 331 4.76 -2.78 22.60
CA ILE A 331 4.76 -4.14 22.04
C ILE A 331 3.53 -4.95 22.47
N CYS A 332 3.05 -4.70 23.68
CA CYS A 332 1.91 -5.43 24.27
C CYS A 332 0.56 -4.73 23.98
N SER A 333 0.59 -3.51 23.42
CA SER A 333 -0.62 -2.79 23.03
C SER A 333 -1.41 -3.56 21.97
N THR A 334 -2.74 -3.50 22.04
CA THR A 334 -3.65 -4.17 21.11
C THR A 334 -3.39 -3.78 19.66
N GLU A 335 -2.95 -2.54 19.44
CA GLU A 335 -2.76 -1.94 18.11
C GLU A 335 -1.46 -2.40 17.44
N LEU A 336 -0.39 -2.58 18.22
CA LEU A 336 0.95 -2.88 17.68
C LEU A 336 1.40 -4.32 17.94
N ASN A 337 0.69 -5.10 18.77
CA ASN A 337 1.06 -6.47 19.09
C ASN A 337 1.13 -7.37 17.86
N GLU A 338 0.18 -7.24 16.93
CA GLU A 338 0.17 -8.03 15.70
C GLU A 338 1.42 -7.74 14.85
N LEU A 339 1.77 -6.45 14.71
CA LEU A 339 2.96 -6.04 13.98
C LEU A 339 4.25 -6.50 14.67
N ALA A 340 4.27 -6.50 16.01
CA ALA A 340 5.42 -6.93 16.81
C ALA A 340 5.56 -8.46 16.93
N ARG A 341 4.59 -9.27 16.47
CA ARG A 341 4.62 -10.73 16.67
C ARG A 341 5.86 -11.38 16.07
N ASN A 342 6.22 -10.98 14.85
CA ASN A 342 7.29 -11.61 14.07
C ASN A 342 8.61 -10.81 14.07
N VAL A 343 8.70 -9.68 14.78
CA VAL A 343 9.96 -8.93 14.89
C VAL A 343 10.91 -9.64 15.88
N PRO A 344 12.24 -9.57 15.67
CA PRO A 344 13.21 -10.17 16.59
C PRO A 344 13.20 -9.49 17.96
N TYR A 345 13.75 -10.18 18.95
CA TYR A 345 14.01 -9.59 20.27
C TYR A 345 15.15 -8.58 20.19
N ALA A 346 15.02 -7.50 20.95
CA ALA A 346 16.06 -6.50 21.12
C ALA A 346 17.31 -7.13 21.71
N HIS A 347 18.45 -6.88 21.07
CA HIS A 347 19.74 -7.35 21.55
C HIS A 347 20.32 -6.33 22.55
N HIS A 348 20.10 -6.57 23.84
CA HIS A 348 20.69 -5.77 24.91
C HIS A 348 22.00 -6.42 25.37
N THR A 349 23.13 -5.75 25.15
CA THR A 349 24.45 -6.17 25.67
C THR A 349 24.70 -5.76 27.11
N LYS A 350 23.92 -4.78 27.60
CA LYS A 350 24.01 -4.26 28.97
C LYS A 350 22.62 -4.14 29.55
N SER A 351 22.44 -4.72 30.73
CA SER A 351 21.25 -4.49 31.55
C SER A 351 21.47 -3.21 32.36
N HIS A 352 20.60 -2.23 32.15
CA HIS A 352 20.55 -1.05 33.00
C HIS A 352 19.50 -1.30 34.07
N VAL A 353 19.94 -1.41 35.32
CA VAL A 353 19.06 -1.62 36.45
C VAL A 353 19.30 -0.53 37.48
N GLU A 354 18.22 -0.04 38.08
CA GLU A 354 18.29 0.95 39.17
C GLU A 354 19.10 0.35 40.34
N HIS A 355 19.89 1.16 41.03
CA HIS A 355 20.82 0.69 42.06
C HIS A 355 20.17 0.53 43.44
N ASP A 356 18.92 1.01 43.57
CA ASP A 356 18.15 1.14 44.81
C ASP A 356 16.84 0.34 44.75
N LEU A 357 16.87 -0.86 44.17
CA LEU A 357 15.68 -1.70 44.00
C LEU A 357 15.05 -2.16 45.33
N MET A 358 13.72 -2.03 45.39
CA MET A 358 12.86 -2.50 46.48
C MET A 358 11.76 -3.42 45.92
N LEU A 359 11.57 -4.56 46.56
CA LEU A 359 10.52 -5.56 46.28
C LEU A 359 9.28 -5.24 47.13
N LEU A 360 8.16 -5.04 46.45
CA LEU A 360 6.84 -4.90 47.03
C LEU A 360 6.26 -6.27 47.45
N PRO A 361 5.31 -6.30 48.41
CA PRO A 361 4.65 -7.54 48.85
C PRO A 361 3.93 -8.30 47.74
N ASN A 362 3.50 -7.62 46.68
CA ASN A 362 2.88 -8.22 45.49
C ASN A 362 3.89 -8.80 44.48
N GLY A 363 5.18 -8.85 44.83
CA GLY A 363 6.24 -9.46 44.03
C GLY A 363 6.85 -8.54 42.97
N ARG A 364 6.44 -7.27 42.87
CA ARG A 364 6.96 -6.29 41.90
C ARG A 364 8.16 -5.54 42.45
N VAL A 365 9.10 -5.16 41.58
CA VAL A 365 10.34 -4.49 41.97
C VAL A 365 10.45 -3.14 41.28
N TYR A 366 10.74 -2.09 42.05
CA TYR A 366 10.96 -0.72 41.58
C TYR A 366 12.11 -0.07 42.35
N GLY A 367 12.77 0.96 41.82
CA GLY A 367 13.71 1.74 42.63
C GLY A 367 13.00 2.53 43.73
N SER A 368 13.68 2.62 44.86
CA SER A 368 13.21 3.32 46.06
C SER A 368 12.88 4.78 45.76
N GLN A 369 13.76 5.49 45.03
CA GLN A 369 13.55 6.90 44.68
C GLN A 369 12.28 7.08 43.83
N ARG A 370 12.04 6.18 42.88
CA ARG A 370 10.87 6.23 42.00
C ARG A 370 9.57 5.98 42.76
N LEU A 371 9.57 5.04 43.71
CA LEU A 371 8.42 4.80 44.60
C LEU A 371 8.13 6.01 45.48
N GLN A 372 9.17 6.66 46.03
CA GLN A 372 9.03 7.86 46.85
C GLN A 372 8.49 9.05 46.05
N ASP A 373 8.99 9.29 44.84
CA ASP A 373 8.52 10.37 43.98
C ASP A 373 7.07 10.15 43.55
N GLN A 374 6.67 8.91 43.28
CA GLN A 374 5.29 8.57 42.98
C GLN A 374 4.38 8.72 44.21
N ALA A 375 4.83 8.33 45.39
CA ALA A 375 4.09 8.52 46.64
C ALA A 375 3.87 10.02 46.94
N LYS A 376 4.90 10.85 46.75
CA LYS A 376 4.80 12.32 46.85
C LYS A 376 3.79 12.89 45.86
N LYS A 377 3.86 12.48 44.59
CA LYS A 377 2.88 12.90 43.55
C LYS A 377 1.46 12.46 43.87
N ALA A 378 1.30 11.31 44.53
CA ALA A 378 0.01 10.79 44.96
C ALA A 378 -0.49 11.39 46.30
N GLY A 379 0.26 12.30 46.93
CA GLY A 379 -0.10 12.91 48.21
C GLY A 379 -0.05 11.95 49.39
N LEU A 380 0.69 10.84 49.28
CA LEU A 380 0.79 9.82 50.32
C LEU A 380 1.80 10.21 51.40
N PRO A 381 1.58 9.81 52.67
CA PRO A 381 2.56 9.99 53.73
C PRO A 381 3.83 9.18 53.46
N PRO A 382 5.00 9.60 53.99
CA PRO A 382 6.30 8.97 53.70
C PRO A 382 6.41 7.51 54.17
N THR A 383 5.46 7.05 54.99
CA THR A 383 5.36 5.66 55.46
C THR A 383 4.69 4.73 54.45
N LEU A 384 4.10 5.26 53.37
CA LEU A 384 3.36 4.50 52.36
C LEU A 384 3.94 4.70 50.97
N VAL A 385 3.96 3.62 50.18
CA VAL A 385 4.33 3.63 48.77
C VAL A 385 3.18 3.10 47.93
N LYS A 386 3.04 3.61 46.71
CA LYS A 386 2.01 3.17 45.77
C LYS A 386 2.64 2.40 44.62
N ASP A 387 2.11 1.21 44.36
CA ASP A 387 2.45 0.45 43.16
C ASP A 387 2.02 1.22 41.91
N ILE A 388 2.96 1.41 40.99
CA ILE A 388 2.79 2.25 39.80
C ILE A 388 1.82 1.60 38.80
N GLN A 389 1.66 0.27 38.84
CA GLN A 389 0.92 -0.50 37.85
C GLN A 389 -0.41 -1.04 38.40
N THR A 390 -0.47 -1.49 39.66
CA THR A 390 -1.72 -1.96 40.29
C THR A 390 -2.45 -0.84 41.05
N GLY A 391 -1.74 0.23 41.42
CA GLY A 391 -2.29 1.31 42.26
C GLY A 391 -2.46 0.95 43.73
N GLU A 392 -2.08 -0.26 44.15
CA GLU A 392 -2.12 -0.72 45.53
C GLU A 392 -1.14 0.06 46.42
N VAL A 393 -1.49 0.26 47.69
CA VAL A 393 -0.68 1.02 48.64
C VAL A 393 -0.09 0.08 49.68
N PHE A 394 1.22 0.15 49.90
CA PHE A 394 1.96 -0.70 50.81
C PHE A 394 2.74 0.13 51.83
N ALA A 395 2.96 -0.43 53.02
CA ALA A 395 3.83 0.17 54.02
C ALA A 395 5.31 0.10 53.57
N ALA A 396 6.04 1.21 53.71
CA ALA A 396 7.44 1.31 53.33
C ALA A 396 8.33 0.34 54.11
N GLU A 397 7.96 0.00 55.35
CA GLU A 397 8.66 -0.99 56.19
C GLU A 397 8.56 -2.43 55.64
N GLY A 398 7.51 -2.73 54.86
CA GLY A 398 7.30 -4.04 54.27
C GLY A 398 8.10 -4.30 52.99
N LEU A 399 8.83 -3.29 52.50
CA LEU A 399 9.64 -3.38 51.29
C LEU A 399 10.96 -4.13 51.57
N LYS A 400 11.32 -5.08 50.71
CA LYS A 400 12.60 -5.81 50.81
C LYS A 400 13.60 -5.26 49.82
N LYS A 401 14.82 -4.96 50.26
CA LYS A 401 15.89 -4.52 49.35
C LYS A 401 16.33 -5.68 48.46
N VAL A 402 16.43 -5.42 47.15
CA VAL A 402 16.87 -6.41 46.16
C VAL A 402 18.30 -6.10 45.77
N TYR A 403 19.16 -7.12 45.83
CA TYR A 403 20.54 -7.03 45.38
C TYR A 403 20.68 -7.82 44.09
N ILE A 404 21.30 -7.21 43.08
CA ILE A 404 21.64 -7.87 41.82
C ILE A 404 23.04 -8.47 42.03
N THR A 405 23.12 -9.79 42.09
CA THR A 405 24.38 -10.55 42.20
C THR A 405 24.90 -10.99 40.85
#